data_AF-A0A8J3D3V6-F1
#
_entry.id   AF-A0A8J3D3V6-F1
#
_cell.length_a   1.000
_cell.length_b   1.000
_cell.length_c   1.000
_cell.angle_alpha   90.00
_cell.angle_beta   90.00
_cell.angle_gamma   90.00
#
_symmetry.space_group_name_H-M   'P 1'
#
loop_
_entity.id
_entity.type
_entity.pdbx_description
1 polymer ?
#
loop_
_entity_poly.entity_id
_entity_poly.type
_entity_poly.pdbx_seq_one_letter_code
_entity_poly.pdbx_strand_id
1 'polypeptide(L)'
;MQKDLVVKKRTSTKSRLLKRYEELLERIEDIQASRRNLEEGLRVAIPRIQSQIRPLLTDRDHLIRKRLFRLDELADEFGIGKHERGYFQEFMTEQAAEVLDRVGFGDMELGELFEKYAGEPLKSDAKVLAPIAQRFRDEFGIDIDVQEMLDVGVDNFLNEHGEEIRKKQAEKQEAKDAEDLKNFDPAAKQKVSRQQRAMLQDARAIYLRLVKKYHPDRETDEAARIRKTELIQQITSVYEESDFLTLLKLQIELLEEEEMDAKTLAEDMLKRYTRILQKQLDEIQQEVSYLKFTNKWLFENFFGFDGKFNERRFKRFRKMVREEIERTQRDLNDSKQRREGWFRDWIKGIKAYQQETAD
;
A
#
# COMPACT_ATOMS: atom_id res chain seq x y z
N MET A 1 -70.52 10.34 9.03
CA MET A 1 -69.42 10.33 10.01
C MET A 1 -68.19 9.69 9.37
N GLN A 2 -67.43 10.48 8.59
CA GLN A 2 -66.08 10.12 8.15
C GLN A 2 -65.13 10.81 9.12
N LYS A 3 -64.36 10.04 9.90
CA LYS A 3 -63.24 10.57 10.68
C LYS A 3 -62.00 10.43 9.81
N ASP A 4 -61.53 11.56 9.31
CA ASP A 4 -60.20 11.72 8.72
C ASP A 4 -59.14 11.29 9.74
N LEU A 5 -58.56 10.11 9.57
CA LEU A 5 -57.26 9.79 10.16
C LEU A 5 -56.20 10.51 9.33
N VAL A 6 -55.91 11.73 9.75
CA VAL A 6 -54.75 12.52 9.37
C VAL A 6 -53.50 11.66 9.61
N VAL A 7 -52.90 11.15 8.53
CA VAL A 7 -51.56 10.59 8.53
C VAL A 7 -50.60 11.73 8.88
N LYS A 8 -50.31 11.88 10.18
CA LYS A 8 -49.23 12.75 10.67
C LYS A 8 -47.93 12.25 10.06
N LYS A 9 -47.40 12.98 9.07
CA LYS A 9 -45.99 12.92 8.67
C LYS A 9 -45.13 13.19 9.91
N ARG A 10 -44.70 12.13 10.61
CA ARG A 10 -43.59 12.21 11.57
C ARG A 10 -42.32 12.28 10.72
N THR A 11 -41.73 13.47 10.62
CA THR A 11 -40.36 13.66 10.14
C THR A 11 -39.41 12.97 11.13
N SER A 12 -39.14 11.68 10.88
CA SER A 12 -38.17 10.88 11.63
C SER A 12 -36.78 11.50 11.45
N THR A 13 -36.29 12.18 12.48
CA THR A 13 -34.89 12.57 12.59
C THR A 13 -34.05 11.29 12.48
N LYS A 14 -33.28 11.11 11.40
CA LYS A 14 -32.46 9.90 11.17
C LYS A 14 -31.73 9.52 12.46
N SER A 15 -32.00 8.32 12.98
CA SER A 15 -31.33 7.79 14.17
C SER A 15 -29.80 7.86 13.99
N ARG A 16 -29.07 8.29 15.03
CA ARG A 16 -27.61 8.45 14.99
C ARG A 16 -26.89 7.17 14.55
N LEU A 17 -27.44 6.00 14.89
CA LEU A 17 -26.92 4.69 14.48
C LEU A 17 -27.06 4.45 12.98
N LEU A 18 -28.17 4.88 12.41
CA LEU A 18 -28.45 4.76 10.98
C LEU A 18 -27.48 5.61 10.16
N LYS A 19 -27.25 6.85 10.61
CA LYS A 19 -26.27 7.74 9.98
C LYS A 19 -24.87 7.12 10.01
N ARG A 20 -24.47 6.55 11.15
CA ARG A 20 -23.17 5.87 11.28
C ARG A 20 -23.05 4.64 10.38
N TYR A 21 -24.13 3.88 10.17
CA TYR A 21 -24.13 2.75 9.24
C TYR A 21 -23.93 3.21 7.80
N GLU A 22 -24.69 4.22 7.35
CA GLU A 22 -24.57 4.82 6.01
C GLU A 22 -23.14 5.36 5.79
N GLU A 23 -22.60 6.10 6.76
CA GLU A 23 -21.22 6.64 6.72
C GLU A 23 -20.14 5.53 6.64
N LEU A 24 -20.36 4.38 7.28
CA LEU A 24 -19.41 3.26 7.21
C LEU A 24 -19.44 2.54 5.86
N LEU A 25 -20.62 2.39 5.24
CA LEU A 25 -20.73 1.82 3.90
C LEU A 25 -20.00 2.68 2.86
N GLU A 26 -20.25 3.99 2.87
CA GLU A 26 -19.58 4.94 1.97
C GLU A 26 -18.06 4.88 2.13
N ARG A 27 -17.56 4.86 3.38
CA ARG A 27 -16.12 4.72 3.66
C ARG A 27 -15.53 3.39 3.19
N ILE A 28 -16.29 2.29 3.30
CA ILE A 28 -15.85 0.97 2.82
C ILE A 28 -15.76 0.99 1.30
N GLU A 29 -16.74 1.56 0.61
CA GLU A 29 -16.73 1.70 -0.85
C GLU A 29 -15.54 2.55 -1.31
N ASP A 30 -15.29 3.68 -0.65
CA ASP A 30 -14.16 4.58 -0.92
C ASP A 30 -12.81 3.88 -0.74
N ILE A 31 -12.60 3.20 0.40
CA ILE A 31 -11.32 2.53 0.66
C ILE A 31 -11.12 1.32 -0.26
N GLN A 32 -12.19 0.62 -0.64
CA GLN A 32 -12.11 -0.46 -1.64
C GLN A 32 -11.79 0.08 -3.03
N ALA A 33 -12.36 1.22 -3.42
CA ALA A 33 -12.00 1.90 -4.66
C ALA A 33 -10.53 2.34 -4.64
N SER A 34 -10.06 2.87 -3.50
CA SER A 34 -8.64 3.19 -3.30
C SER A 34 -7.76 1.94 -3.44
N ARG A 35 -8.13 0.82 -2.80
CA ARG A 35 -7.38 -0.44 -2.89
C ARG A 35 -7.28 -0.93 -4.34
N ARG A 36 -8.40 -0.92 -5.08
CA ARG A 36 -8.41 -1.28 -6.51
C ARG A 36 -7.49 -0.39 -7.35
N ASN A 37 -7.56 0.94 -7.16
CA ASN A 37 -6.67 1.86 -7.88
C ASN A 37 -5.19 1.56 -7.62
N LEU A 38 -4.83 1.26 -6.36
CA LEU A 38 -3.46 0.93 -5.98
C LEU A 38 -3.01 -0.40 -6.62
N GLU A 39 -3.82 -1.44 -6.52
CA GLU A 39 -3.54 -2.76 -7.11
C GLU A 39 -3.38 -2.69 -8.63
N GLU A 40 -4.30 -2.02 -9.33
CA GLU A 40 -4.22 -1.81 -10.78
C GLU A 40 -2.99 -0.97 -11.16
N GLY A 41 -2.72 0.08 -10.40
CA GLY A 41 -1.55 0.93 -10.61
C GLY A 41 -0.25 0.15 -10.43
N LEU A 42 -0.15 -0.72 -9.42
CA LEU A 42 1.02 -1.56 -9.18
C LEU A 42 1.22 -2.57 -10.32
N ARG A 43 0.14 -3.17 -10.82
CA ARG A 43 0.17 -4.09 -11.97
C ARG A 43 0.76 -3.45 -13.22
N VAL A 44 0.54 -2.14 -13.40
CA VAL A 44 1.13 -1.36 -14.50
C VAL A 44 2.56 -0.88 -14.17
N ALA A 45 2.79 -0.42 -12.94
CA ALA A 45 4.03 0.23 -12.54
C ALA A 45 5.20 -0.77 -12.47
N ILE A 46 5.00 -1.91 -11.80
CA ILE A 46 6.09 -2.86 -11.47
C ILE A 46 6.82 -3.33 -12.75
N PRO A 47 6.13 -3.86 -13.79
CA PRO A 47 6.83 -4.36 -14.98
C PRO A 47 7.57 -3.25 -15.74
N ARG A 48 7.00 -2.04 -15.77
CA ARG A 48 7.60 -0.89 -16.48
C ARG A 48 8.82 -0.36 -15.76
N ILE A 49 8.81 -0.35 -14.43
CA ILE A 49 9.93 0.09 -13.62
C ILE A 49 11.07 -0.92 -13.73
N GLN A 50 10.77 -2.21 -13.61
CA GLN A 50 11.75 -3.28 -13.81
C GLN A 50 12.40 -3.22 -15.20
N SER A 51 11.62 -3.01 -16.26
CA SER A 51 12.15 -3.04 -17.64
C SER A 51 12.74 -1.72 -18.14
N GLN A 52 12.32 -0.56 -17.62
CA GLN A 52 12.69 0.75 -18.21
C GLN A 52 13.38 1.71 -17.24
N ILE A 53 13.22 1.52 -15.93
CA ILE A 53 13.81 2.40 -14.92
C ILE A 53 15.02 1.73 -14.28
N ARG A 54 14.89 0.47 -13.85
CA ARG A 54 15.97 -0.24 -13.15
C ARG A 54 17.26 -0.30 -13.96
N PRO A 55 17.26 -0.61 -15.28
CA PRO A 55 18.48 -0.58 -16.08
C PRO A 55 19.14 0.81 -16.12
N LEU A 56 18.33 1.88 -16.19
CA LEU A 56 18.87 3.25 -16.17
C LEU A 56 19.49 3.60 -14.83
N LEU A 57 18.89 3.17 -13.71
CA LEU A 57 19.48 3.38 -12.38
C LEU A 57 20.80 2.62 -12.25
N THR A 58 20.86 1.37 -12.73
CA THR A 58 22.10 0.59 -12.79
C THR A 58 23.18 1.28 -13.61
N ASP A 59 22.84 1.76 -14.82
CA ASP A 59 23.78 2.49 -15.69
C ASP A 59 24.28 3.78 -15.00
N ARG A 60 23.38 4.52 -14.36
CA ARG A 60 23.71 5.73 -13.60
C ARG A 60 24.71 5.41 -12.48
N ASP A 61 24.39 4.42 -11.65
CA ASP A 61 25.22 4.08 -10.48
C ASP A 61 26.58 3.55 -10.91
N HIS A 62 26.64 2.79 -12.01
CA HIS A 62 27.90 2.36 -12.62
C HIS A 62 28.77 3.54 -13.12
N LEU A 63 28.15 4.58 -13.68
CA LEU A 63 28.88 5.80 -14.09
C LEU A 63 29.35 6.63 -12.90
N ILE A 64 28.55 6.72 -11.84
CA ILE A 64 28.96 7.38 -10.59
C ILE A 64 30.17 6.65 -9.99
N ARG A 65 30.11 5.31 -9.89
CA ARG A 65 31.26 4.48 -9.48
C ARG A 65 32.50 4.80 -10.30
N LYS A 66 32.41 4.77 -11.64
CA LYS A 66 33.53 5.10 -12.55
C LYS A 66 34.12 6.48 -12.27
N ARG A 67 33.29 7.47 -11.94
CA ARG A 67 33.74 8.81 -11.61
C ARG A 67 34.50 8.87 -10.29
N LEU A 68 34.07 8.13 -9.27
CA LEU A 68 34.80 8.05 -8.00
C LEU A 68 36.20 7.48 -8.21
N PHE A 69 36.34 6.36 -8.93
CA PHE A 69 37.66 5.81 -9.27
C PHE A 69 38.50 6.78 -10.11
N ARG A 70 37.88 7.56 -11.00
CA ARG A 70 38.59 8.57 -11.78
C ARG A 70 39.10 9.72 -10.91
N LEU A 71 38.32 10.14 -9.92
CA LEU A 71 38.75 11.16 -8.95
C LEU A 71 39.90 10.63 -8.09
N ASP A 72 39.84 9.37 -7.68
CA ASP A 72 40.90 8.69 -6.93
C ASP A 72 42.22 8.64 -7.70
N GLU A 73 42.18 8.17 -8.96
CA GLU A 73 43.35 8.10 -9.83
C GLU A 73 44.02 9.47 -10.00
N LEU A 74 43.23 10.52 -10.22
CA LEU A 74 43.76 11.88 -10.41
C LEU A 74 44.20 12.54 -9.10
N ALA A 75 43.63 12.13 -7.97
CA ALA A 75 44.10 12.53 -6.65
C ALA A 75 45.49 11.95 -6.35
N ASP A 76 45.74 10.69 -6.72
CA ASP A 76 47.06 10.06 -6.59
C ASP A 76 48.09 10.70 -7.56
N GLU A 77 47.67 11.12 -8.76
CA GLU A 77 48.55 11.75 -9.76
C GLU A 77 48.91 13.21 -9.42
N PHE A 78 47.92 14.05 -9.12
CA PHE A 78 48.12 15.50 -8.93
C PHE A 78 48.24 15.93 -7.47
N GLY A 79 47.82 15.08 -6.55
CA GLY A 79 47.72 15.41 -5.13
C GLY A 79 46.55 16.35 -4.82
N ILE A 80 46.14 16.33 -3.55
CA ILE A 80 45.08 17.20 -3.02
C ILE A 80 45.69 18.22 -2.07
N GLY A 81 45.32 19.49 -2.24
CA GLY A 81 45.76 20.59 -1.39
C GLY A 81 45.34 20.40 0.08
N LYS A 82 46.15 20.92 1.01
CA LYS A 82 45.94 20.75 2.46
C LYS A 82 44.55 21.23 2.93
N HIS A 83 44.04 22.31 2.34
CA HIS A 83 42.75 22.92 2.70
C HIS A 83 41.54 22.28 2.01
N GLU A 84 41.77 21.38 1.05
CA GLU A 84 40.73 20.70 0.26
C GLU A 84 40.59 19.23 0.68
N ARG A 85 41.63 18.67 1.29
CA ARG A 85 41.71 17.26 1.65
C ARG A 85 40.53 16.76 2.49
N GLY A 86 40.11 17.51 3.51
CA GLY A 86 38.98 17.13 4.36
C GLY A 86 37.68 17.02 3.56
N TYR A 87 37.35 18.05 2.78
CA TYR A 87 36.15 18.08 1.93
C TYR A 87 36.15 16.95 0.89
N PHE A 88 37.32 16.66 0.31
CA PHE A 88 37.44 15.58 -0.66
C PHE A 88 37.26 14.21 -0.01
N GLN A 89 37.87 13.97 1.15
CA GLN A 89 37.72 12.72 1.90
C GLN A 89 36.26 12.47 2.30
N GLU A 90 35.59 13.48 2.83
CA GLU A 90 34.18 13.43 3.21
C GLU A 90 33.29 13.11 2.00
N PHE A 91 33.47 13.85 0.89
CA PHE A 91 32.74 13.59 -0.35
C PHE A 91 32.96 12.16 -0.88
N MET A 92 34.21 11.69 -0.96
CA MET A 92 34.51 10.34 -1.45
C MET A 92 33.88 9.27 -0.55
N THR A 93 33.90 9.48 0.77
CA THR A 93 33.30 8.59 1.76
C THR A 93 31.78 8.51 1.59
N GLU A 94 31.10 9.66 1.56
CA GLU A 94 29.64 9.74 1.42
C GLU A 94 29.17 9.15 0.09
N GLN A 95 29.83 9.51 -1.01
CA GLN A 95 29.42 9.05 -2.33
C GLN A 95 29.69 7.56 -2.54
N ALA A 96 30.80 7.02 -2.02
CA ALA A 96 31.05 5.58 -2.07
C ALA A 96 30.01 4.81 -1.24
N ALA A 97 29.68 5.29 -0.04
CA ALA A 97 28.64 4.70 0.79
C ALA A 97 27.25 4.74 0.11
N GLU A 98 26.89 5.87 -0.51
CA GLU A 98 25.61 6.02 -1.22
C GLU A 98 25.49 5.08 -2.42
N VAL A 99 26.58 4.86 -3.17
CA VAL A 99 26.58 3.89 -4.26
C VAL A 99 26.48 2.47 -3.71
N LEU A 100 27.25 2.12 -2.68
CA LEU A 100 27.21 0.80 -2.04
C LEU A 100 25.83 0.46 -1.44
N ASP A 101 25.13 1.44 -0.86
CA ASP A 101 23.75 1.28 -0.37
C ASP A 101 22.77 0.95 -1.51
N ARG A 102 22.98 1.52 -2.70
CA ARG A 102 22.10 1.31 -3.88
C ARG A 102 22.39 0.03 -4.65
N VAL A 103 23.67 -0.30 -4.86
CA VAL A 103 24.08 -1.43 -5.71
C VAL A 103 24.41 -2.68 -4.91
N GLY A 104 24.53 -2.56 -3.60
CA GLY A 104 24.97 -3.62 -2.69
C GLY A 104 26.43 -3.48 -2.27
N PHE A 105 26.76 -4.05 -1.12
CA PHE A 105 28.10 -3.99 -0.52
C PHE A 105 29.09 -5.02 -1.10
N GLY A 106 28.69 -5.79 -2.12
CA GLY A 106 29.57 -6.79 -2.77
C GLY A 106 30.56 -6.25 -3.79
N ASP A 107 30.57 -4.94 -4.01
CA ASP A 107 31.59 -4.27 -4.80
C ASP A 107 32.86 -4.05 -3.96
N MET A 108 33.69 -5.09 -3.85
CA MET A 108 34.90 -5.07 -3.01
C MET A 108 35.84 -3.92 -3.35
N GLU A 109 36.03 -3.62 -4.65
CA GLU A 109 36.88 -2.50 -5.07
C GLU A 109 36.33 -1.15 -4.59
N LEU A 110 35.01 -0.96 -4.64
CA LEU A 110 34.37 0.25 -4.14
C LEU A 110 34.39 0.31 -2.59
N GLY A 111 34.35 -0.86 -1.93
CA GLY A 111 34.55 -0.98 -0.48
C GLY A 111 35.96 -0.60 -0.04
N GLU A 112 36.99 -1.05 -0.77
CA GLU A 112 38.38 -0.64 -0.55
C GLU A 112 38.56 0.87 -0.78
N LEU A 113 37.90 1.41 -1.82
CA LEU A 113 37.89 2.85 -2.08
C LEU A 113 37.24 3.63 -0.93
N PHE A 114 36.11 3.14 -0.41
CA PHE A 114 35.48 3.71 0.78
C PHE A 114 36.46 3.71 1.97
N GLU A 115 37.07 2.57 2.28
CA GLU A 115 37.99 2.43 3.43
C GLU A 115 39.22 3.34 3.30
N LYS A 116 39.75 3.52 2.08
CA LYS A 116 40.86 4.47 1.79
C LYS A 116 40.53 5.89 2.26
N TYR A 117 39.30 6.35 2.07
CA TYR A 117 38.89 7.73 2.38
C TYR A 117 38.24 7.90 3.76
N ALA A 118 37.47 6.90 4.20
CA ALA A 118 36.82 6.88 5.50
C ALA A 118 37.80 6.63 6.65
N GLY A 119 38.89 5.87 6.39
CA GLY A 119 39.84 5.43 7.41
C GLY A 119 39.31 4.31 8.30
N GLU A 120 38.13 3.78 8.01
CA GLU A 120 37.57 2.58 8.62
C GLU A 120 36.79 1.77 7.58
N PRO A 121 36.70 0.43 7.74
CA PRO A 121 35.91 -0.39 6.85
C PRO A 121 34.43 -0.03 6.97
N LEU A 122 33.71 -0.13 5.86
CA LEU A 122 32.27 0.10 5.83
C LEU A 122 31.57 -1.00 6.64
N LYS A 123 31.16 -0.66 7.86
CA LYS A 123 30.32 -1.54 8.67
C LYS A 123 28.91 -1.44 8.13
N SER A 124 28.53 -2.32 7.20
CA SER A 124 27.12 -2.55 7.01
C SER A 124 26.59 -3.17 8.30
N ASP A 125 25.68 -2.43 8.94
CA ASP A 125 25.32 -2.67 10.32
C ASP A 125 24.52 -3.98 10.36
N ALA A 126 25.15 -5.09 10.75
CA ALA A 126 24.50 -6.40 10.85
C ALA A 126 23.24 -6.33 11.73
N LYS A 127 23.13 -5.31 12.61
CA LYS A 127 21.93 -5.00 13.39
C LYS A 127 20.74 -4.47 12.57
N VAL A 128 20.97 -3.88 11.41
CA VAL A 128 19.94 -3.40 10.48
C VAL A 128 19.48 -4.53 9.57
N LEU A 129 20.39 -5.40 9.13
CA LEU A 129 20.07 -6.53 8.26
C LEU A 129 19.59 -7.78 9.02
N ALA A 130 20.01 -7.98 10.27
CA ALA A 130 19.56 -9.11 11.09
C ALA A 130 18.03 -9.15 11.27
N PRO A 131 17.32 -8.04 11.56
CA PRO A 131 15.86 -8.02 11.56
C PRO A 131 15.23 -8.39 10.21
N ILE A 132 15.89 -8.05 9.09
CA ILE A 132 15.42 -8.37 7.73
C ILE A 132 15.61 -9.87 7.47
N ALA A 133 16.81 -10.42 7.69
CA ALA A 133 17.09 -11.84 7.58
C ALA A 133 16.23 -12.70 8.51
N GLN A 134 15.99 -12.22 9.75
CA GLN A 134 15.08 -12.85 10.70
C GLN A 134 13.65 -12.88 10.16
N ARG A 135 13.15 -11.77 9.59
CA ARG A 135 11.84 -11.74 8.93
C ARG A 135 11.77 -12.67 7.72
N PHE A 136 12.83 -12.81 6.94
CA PHE A 136 12.84 -13.77 5.83
C PHE A 136 12.81 -15.22 6.30
N ARG A 137 13.51 -15.55 7.40
CA ARG A 137 13.39 -16.84 8.08
C ARG A 137 11.97 -17.08 8.58
N ASP A 138 11.42 -16.15 9.36
CA ASP A 138 10.12 -16.31 10.01
C ASP A 138 8.96 -16.29 8.98
N GLU A 139 9.01 -15.36 8.04
CA GLU A 139 7.93 -15.08 7.07
C GLU A 139 8.05 -15.88 5.78
N PHE A 140 9.23 -16.37 5.39
CA PHE A 140 9.41 -17.14 4.15
C PHE A 140 10.15 -18.49 4.33
N GLY A 141 10.67 -18.83 5.51
CA GLY A 141 11.43 -20.08 5.72
C GLY A 141 12.74 -20.12 4.93
N ILE A 142 13.27 -18.94 4.61
CA ILE A 142 14.53 -18.77 3.88
C ILE A 142 15.58 -18.40 4.93
N ASP A 143 16.54 -19.29 5.12
CA ASP A 143 17.67 -19.00 5.98
C ASP A 143 18.64 -18.11 5.22
N ILE A 144 18.47 -16.80 5.43
CA ILE A 144 19.36 -15.80 4.85
C ILE A 144 20.57 -15.72 5.77
N ASP A 145 21.73 -16.07 5.22
CA ASP A 145 22.98 -15.71 5.84
C ASP A 145 23.13 -14.18 5.77
N VAL A 146 23.08 -13.55 6.95
CA VAL A 146 23.25 -12.11 7.07
C VAL A 146 24.60 -11.71 6.49
N GLN A 147 25.61 -12.59 6.61
CA GLN A 147 26.93 -12.34 6.07
C GLN A 147 26.95 -12.43 4.55
N GLU A 148 26.26 -13.39 3.95
CA GLU A 148 26.09 -13.43 2.49
C GLU A 148 25.33 -12.21 1.96
N MET A 149 24.25 -11.80 2.64
CA MET A 149 23.47 -10.61 2.27
C MET A 149 24.27 -9.31 2.44
N LEU A 150 25.18 -9.27 3.42
CA LEU A 150 26.19 -8.22 3.57
C LEU A 150 27.18 -8.28 2.40
N ASP A 151 27.69 -9.45 2.06
CA ASP A 151 28.77 -9.63 1.11
C ASP A 151 28.34 -9.45 -0.35
N VAL A 152 27.08 -9.68 -0.74
CA VAL A 152 26.59 -9.44 -2.12
C VAL A 152 25.64 -8.24 -2.23
N GLY A 153 25.14 -7.76 -1.08
CA GLY A 153 24.13 -6.70 -0.98
C GLY A 153 22.70 -7.19 -1.14
N VAL A 154 21.75 -6.53 -0.46
CA VAL A 154 20.33 -6.92 -0.38
C VAL A 154 19.70 -7.06 -1.78
N ASP A 155 19.95 -6.10 -2.67
CA ASP A 155 19.32 -6.07 -3.99
C ASP A 155 19.82 -7.18 -4.94
N ASN A 156 21.12 -7.50 -4.89
CA ASN A 156 21.66 -8.62 -5.66
C ASN A 156 21.28 -9.96 -5.05
N PHE A 157 21.33 -10.06 -3.72
CA PHE A 157 20.84 -11.23 -3.00
C PHE A 157 19.40 -11.56 -3.41
N LEU A 158 18.51 -10.56 -3.44
CA LEU A 158 17.11 -10.72 -3.84
C LEU A 158 16.93 -11.04 -5.33
N ASN A 159 17.87 -10.64 -6.20
CA ASN A 159 17.83 -10.98 -7.62
C ASN A 159 18.32 -12.42 -7.86
N GLU A 160 19.44 -12.82 -7.24
CA GLU A 160 20.04 -14.16 -7.37
C GLU A 160 19.17 -15.23 -6.71
N HIS A 161 18.67 -14.94 -5.52
CA HIS A 161 17.72 -15.81 -4.82
C HIS A 161 16.28 -15.53 -5.24
N GLY A 162 16.03 -14.66 -6.22
CA GLY A 162 14.69 -14.20 -6.59
C GLY A 162 13.77 -15.32 -7.07
N GLU A 163 14.31 -16.33 -7.76
CA GLU A 163 13.54 -17.51 -8.16
C GLU A 163 13.24 -18.43 -6.99
N GLU A 164 14.21 -18.65 -6.10
CA GLU A 164 14.00 -19.45 -4.88
C GLU A 164 13.03 -18.77 -3.92
N ILE A 165 13.14 -17.46 -3.73
CA ILE A 165 12.22 -16.64 -2.94
C ILE A 165 10.82 -16.70 -3.53
N ARG A 166 10.66 -16.58 -4.86
CA ARG A 166 9.36 -16.73 -5.53
C ARG A 166 8.79 -18.13 -5.39
N LYS A 167 9.63 -19.16 -5.50
CA LYS A 167 9.23 -20.55 -5.35
C LYS A 167 8.80 -20.85 -3.92
N LYS A 168 9.58 -20.44 -2.92
CA LYS A 168 9.20 -20.57 -1.51
C LYS A 168 8.04 -19.66 -1.12
N GLN A 169 7.86 -18.50 -1.77
CA GLN A 169 6.64 -17.70 -1.63
C GLN A 169 5.43 -18.42 -2.19
N ALA A 170 5.54 -19.07 -3.36
CA ALA A 170 4.46 -19.86 -3.93
C ALA A 170 4.16 -21.10 -3.07
N GLU A 171 5.18 -21.83 -2.63
CA GLU A 171 5.05 -22.99 -1.75
C GLU A 171 4.51 -22.61 -0.37
N LYS A 172 4.91 -21.46 0.19
CA LYS A 172 4.38 -20.95 1.46
C LYS A 172 3.01 -20.30 1.29
N GLN A 173 2.66 -19.78 0.13
CA GLN A 173 1.31 -19.34 -0.18
C GLN A 173 0.39 -20.54 -0.38
N GLU A 174 0.83 -21.60 -1.07
CA GLU A 174 0.11 -22.87 -1.17
C GLU A 174 0.04 -23.59 0.18
N ALA A 175 1.10 -23.54 0.99
CA ALA A 175 1.11 -24.10 2.34
C ALA A 175 0.33 -23.24 3.33
N LYS A 176 0.27 -21.90 3.16
CA LYS A 176 -0.64 -21.00 3.89
C LYS A 176 -2.06 -21.14 3.39
N ASP A 177 -2.32 -21.44 2.13
CA ASP A 177 -3.66 -21.73 1.63
C ASP A 177 -4.09 -23.10 2.16
N ALA A 178 -3.18 -24.07 2.21
CA ALA A 178 -3.40 -25.39 2.81
C ALA A 178 -3.47 -25.36 4.35
N GLU A 179 -2.69 -24.51 5.04
CA GLU A 179 -2.79 -24.23 6.47
C GLU A 179 -3.97 -23.31 6.79
N ASP A 180 -4.35 -22.35 5.97
CA ASP A 180 -5.60 -21.60 6.12
C ASP A 180 -6.81 -22.51 5.90
N LEU A 181 -6.62 -23.64 5.20
CA LEU A 181 -7.56 -24.77 5.15
C LEU A 181 -7.48 -25.68 6.39
N LYS A 182 -6.36 -25.73 7.12
CA LYS A 182 -6.06 -26.73 8.19
C LYS A 182 -6.04 -26.15 9.62
N ASN A 183 -5.40 -25.00 9.80
CA ASN A 183 -5.45 -24.02 10.89
C ASN A 183 -6.50 -22.92 10.65
N PHE A 184 -7.39 -23.10 9.67
CA PHE A 184 -8.67 -22.41 9.62
C PHE A 184 -9.18 -22.33 11.06
N ASP A 185 -9.25 -21.13 11.65
CA ASP A 185 -10.17 -20.93 12.75
C ASP A 185 -11.52 -20.69 12.07
N PRO A 186 -12.34 -21.75 11.89
CA PRO A 186 -13.70 -21.55 11.46
C PRO A 186 -14.35 -20.50 12.34
N ALA A 187 -14.04 -20.37 13.63
CA ALA A 187 -14.75 -19.43 14.47
C ALA A 187 -14.52 -17.95 14.09
N ALA A 188 -13.41 -17.51 13.48
CA ALA A 188 -13.17 -16.08 13.16
C ALA A 188 -13.64 -15.69 11.74
N LYS A 189 -13.24 -16.44 10.71
CA LYS A 189 -13.77 -16.28 9.33
C LYS A 189 -15.20 -16.84 9.20
N GLN A 190 -15.61 -17.89 9.94
CA GLN A 190 -17.04 -18.17 10.16
C GLN A 190 -17.68 -17.18 11.11
N LYS A 191 -17.04 -16.46 12.04
CA LYS A 191 -17.79 -15.38 12.73
C LYS A 191 -18.14 -14.29 11.76
N VAL A 192 -17.20 -13.82 10.95
CA VAL A 192 -17.48 -12.77 9.95
C VAL A 192 -18.40 -13.29 8.85
N SER A 193 -18.17 -14.49 8.29
CA SER A 193 -19.06 -15.07 7.27
C SER A 193 -20.37 -15.65 7.84
N ARG A 194 -20.45 -16.12 9.09
CA ARG A 194 -21.73 -16.41 9.79
C ARG A 194 -22.43 -15.12 10.15
N GLN A 195 -21.74 -14.02 10.45
CA GLN A 195 -22.37 -12.74 10.71
C GLN A 195 -22.89 -12.10 9.43
N GLN A 196 -22.17 -12.25 8.30
CA GLN A 196 -22.66 -11.88 6.96
C GLN A 196 -23.78 -12.81 6.48
N ARG A 197 -23.67 -14.14 6.71
CA ARG A 197 -24.77 -15.07 6.44
C ARG A 197 -25.96 -14.84 7.37
N ALA A 198 -25.73 -14.48 8.64
CA ALA A 198 -26.76 -14.06 9.58
C ALA A 198 -27.37 -12.74 9.14
N MET A 199 -26.62 -11.86 8.48
CA MET A 199 -27.16 -10.66 7.84
C MET A 199 -28.11 -11.00 6.70
N LEU A 200 -27.71 -11.92 5.81
CA LEU A 200 -28.59 -12.40 4.74
C LEU A 200 -29.81 -13.15 5.29
N GLN A 201 -29.64 -13.91 6.38
CA GLN A 201 -30.73 -14.62 7.06
C GLN A 201 -31.66 -13.65 7.79
N ASP A 202 -31.15 -12.62 8.44
CA ASP A 202 -31.92 -11.57 9.10
C ASP A 202 -32.65 -10.72 8.07
N ALA A 203 -32.00 -10.34 6.96
CA ALA A 203 -32.61 -9.68 5.82
C ALA A 203 -33.79 -10.49 5.28
N ARG A 204 -33.58 -11.79 5.07
CA ARG A 204 -34.63 -12.72 4.65
C ARG A 204 -35.73 -12.85 5.70
N ALA A 205 -35.39 -12.89 6.99
CA ALA A 205 -36.37 -12.99 8.06
C ALA A 205 -37.23 -11.74 8.20
N ILE A 206 -36.65 -10.55 8.02
CA ILE A 206 -37.37 -9.26 7.98
C ILE A 206 -38.27 -9.21 6.76
N TYR A 207 -37.76 -9.57 5.58
CA TYR A 207 -38.52 -9.65 4.33
C TYR A 207 -39.74 -10.56 4.48
N LEU A 208 -39.56 -11.80 4.97
CA LEU A 208 -40.66 -12.75 5.18
C LEU A 208 -41.67 -12.25 6.21
N ARG A 209 -41.22 -11.55 7.26
CA ARG A 209 -42.11 -11.00 8.30
C ARG A 209 -42.96 -9.86 7.75
N LEU A 210 -42.35 -8.98 6.94
CA LEU A 210 -43.03 -7.89 6.24
C LEU A 210 -44.05 -8.43 5.23
N VAL A 211 -43.66 -9.37 4.37
CA VAL A 211 -44.56 -10.01 3.39
C VAL A 211 -45.72 -10.72 4.09
N LYS A 212 -45.47 -11.44 5.20
CA LYS A 212 -46.53 -12.13 5.96
C LYS A 212 -47.53 -11.18 6.62
N LYS A 213 -47.07 -10.01 7.11
CA LYS A 213 -47.92 -9.02 7.79
C LYS A 213 -48.76 -8.21 6.79
N TYR A 214 -48.21 -7.91 5.61
CA TYR A 214 -48.84 -7.05 4.60
C TYR A 214 -49.33 -7.81 3.36
N HIS A 215 -49.52 -9.13 3.43
CA HIS A 215 -49.97 -9.91 2.28
C HIS A 215 -51.40 -9.53 1.83
N PRO A 216 -51.64 -9.25 0.53
CA PRO A 216 -52.94 -8.82 0.02
C PRO A 216 -54.02 -9.92 0.03
N ASP A 217 -53.64 -11.21 0.04
CA ASP A 217 -54.59 -12.35 -0.01
C ASP A 217 -55.55 -12.46 1.19
N ARG A 218 -55.34 -11.70 2.27
CA ARG A 218 -56.20 -11.75 3.47
C ARG A 218 -57.07 -10.51 3.65
N GLU A 219 -57.03 -9.57 2.71
CA GLU A 219 -57.78 -8.32 2.82
C GLU A 219 -59.10 -8.37 2.03
N THR A 220 -60.21 -8.12 2.74
CA THR A 220 -61.56 -8.05 2.16
C THR A 220 -61.94 -6.65 1.65
N ASP A 221 -61.15 -5.62 1.98
CA ASP A 221 -61.30 -4.24 1.47
C ASP A 221 -60.39 -4.02 0.24
N GLU A 222 -61.00 -3.72 -0.91
CA GLU A 222 -60.31 -3.52 -2.19
C GLU A 222 -59.32 -2.35 -2.15
N ALA A 223 -59.63 -1.28 -1.40
CA ALA A 223 -58.74 -0.13 -1.27
C ALA A 223 -57.51 -0.45 -0.40
N ALA A 224 -57.69 -1.26 0.64
CA ALA A 224 -56.60 -1.76 1.47
C ALA A 224 -55.74 -2.79 0.72
N ARG A 225 -56.34 -3.60 -0.16
CA ARG A 225 -55.63 -4.59 -0.99
C ARG A 225 -54.66 -3.93 -1.98
N ILE A 226 -55.07 -2.84 -2.63
CA ILE A 226 -54.20 -2.07 -3.54
C ILE A 226 -52.99 -1.50 -2.79
N ARG A 227 -53.22 -0.84 -1.65
CA ARG A 227 -52.15 -0.27 -0.82
C ARG A 227 -51.15 -1.31 -0.32
N LYS A 228 -51.62 -2.49 0.08
CA LYS A 228 -50.77 -3.61 0.50
C LYS A 228 -49.96 -4.21 -0.65
N THR A 229 -50.52 -4.20 -1.86
CA THR A 229 -49.82 -4.68 -3.07
C THR A 229 -48.64 -3.78 -3.44
N GLU A 230 -48.85 -2.46 -3.43
CA GLU A 230 -47.77 -1.48 -3.66
C GLU A 230 -46.67 -1.58 -2.61
N LEU A 231 -47.05 -1.77 -1.35
CA LEU A 231 -46.10 -1.92 -0.25
C LEU A 231 -45.23 -3.19 -0.41
N ILE A 232 -45.82 -4.32 -0.81
CA ILE A 232 -45.07 -5.56 -1.06
C ILE A 232 -44.13 -5.42 -2.26
N GLN A 233 -44.54 -4.72 -3.32
CA GLN A 233 -43.64 -4.44 -4.45
C GLN A 233 -42.43 -3.63 -4.00
N GLN A 234 -42.64 -2.61 -3.17
CA GLN A 234 -41.55 -1.80 -2.61
C GLN A 234 -40.61 -2.64 -1.71
N ILE A 235 -41.15 -3.49 -0.84
CA ILE A 235 -40.37 -4.38 0.04
C ILE A 235 -39.54 -5.38 -0.78
N THR A 236 -40.09 -5.89 -1.88
CA THR A 236 -39.43 -6.88 -2.75
C THR A 236 -38.29 -6.25 -3.54
N SER A 237 -38.50 -5.05 -4.10
CA SER A 237 -37.44 -4.29 -4.80
C SER A 237 -36.24 -4.03 -3.89
N VAL A 238 -36.49 -3.58 -2.66
CA VAL A 238 -35.44 -3.30 -1.67
C VAL A 238 -34.66 -4.55 -1.27
N TYR A 239 -35.33 -5.70 -1.18
CA TYR A 239 -34.69 -6.98 -0.90
C TYR A 239 -33.81 -7.46 -2.06
N GLU A 240 -34.27 -7.32 -3.31
CA GLU A 240 -33.52 -7.69 -4.51
C GLU A 240 -32.24 -6.85 -4.68
N GLU A 241 -32.29 -5.56 -4.34
CA GLU A 241 -31.14 -4.65 -4.34
C GLU A 241 -30.15 -4.91 -3.19
N SER A 242 -30.44 -5.87 -2.30
CA SER A 242 -29.66 -6.14 -1.08
C SER A 242 -29.53 -4.93 -0.14
N ASP A 243 -30.44 -3.95 -0.24
CA ASP A 243 -30.48 -2.77 0.63
C ASP A 243 -31.16 -3.11 1.97
N PHE A 244 -30.40 -3.84 2.79
CA PHE A 244 -30.81 -4.26 4.12
C PHE A 244 -31.21 -3.09 5.03
N LEU A 245 -30.61 -1.91 4.85
CA LEU A 245 -30.90 -0.74 5.66
C LEU A 245 -32.31 -0.23 5.38
N THR A 246 -32.66 -0.10 4.10
CA THR A 246 -34.00 0.32 3.68
C THR A 246 -35.04 -0.72 4.09
N LEU A 247 -34.69 -2.02 4.05
CA LEU A 247 -35.55 -3.09 4.56
C LEU A 247 -35.82 -2.96 6.08
N LEU A 248 -34.80 -2.58 6.85
CA LEU A 248 -34.89 -2.38 8.30
C LEU A 248 -35.67 -1.10 8.65
N LYS A 249 -35.52 -0.03 7.85
CA LYS A 249 -36.32 1.20 7.96
C LYS A 249 -37.80 0.90 7.70
N LEU A 250 -38.10 0.19 6.61
CA LEU A 250 -39.47 -0.23 6.27
C LEU A 250 -40.06 -1.06 7.41
N GLN A 251 -39.30 -1.97 8.00
CA GLN A 251 -39.75 -2.69 9.19
C GLN A 251 -40.11 -1.72 10.32
N ILE A 252 -39.21 -0.83 10.74
CA ILE A 252 -39.45 0.09 11.85
C ILE A 252 -40.65 1.04 11.59
N GLU A 253 -40.81 1.53 10.37
CA GLU A 253 -41.88 2.45 9.98
C GLU A 253 -43.26 1.78 9.96
N LEU A 254 -43.29 0.48 9.64
CA LEU A 254 -44.51 -0.33 9.58
C LEU A 254 -44.89 -0.96 10.92
N LEU A 255 -44.04 -0.88 11.95
CA LEU A 255 -44.36 -1.37 13.29
C LEU A 255 -45.37 -0.46 14.01
N GLU A 256 -46.40 -1.07 14.59
CA GLU A 256 -47.40 -0.36 15.40
C GLU A 256 -46.82 0.01 16.78
N GLU A 257 -47.42 0.96 17.51
CA GLU A 257 -46.88 1.46 18.79
C GLU A 257 -46.77 0.38 19.88
N GLU A 258 -47.49 -0.74 19.75
CA GLU A 258 -47.49 -1.88 20.67
C GLU A 258 -46.34 -2.89 20.40
N GLU A 259 -45.63 -2.79 19.28
CA GLU A 259 -44.55 -3.71 18.88
C GLU A 259 -43.15 -3.21 19.31
N MET A 260 -43.01 -2.80 20.58
CA MET A 260 -41.75 -2.30 21.17
C MET A 260 -40.58 -3.29 21.00
N ASP A 261 -40.81 -4.59 21.18
CA ASP A 261 -39.79 -5.63 21.02
C ASP A 261 -39.17 -5.68 19.62
N ALA A 262 -39.96 -5.37 18.59
CA ALA A 262 -39.48 -5.38 17.21
C ALA A 262 -38.63 -4.14 16.88
N LYS A 263 -38.89 -2.99 17.53
CA LYS A 263 -38.01 -1.80 17.45
C LYS A 263 -36.69 -2.05 18.15
N THR A 264 -36.70 -2.63 19.35
CA THR A 264 -35.47 -2.98 20.08
C THR A 264 -34.63 -4.00 19.31
N LEU A 265 -35.27 -5.01 18.70
CA LEU A 265 -34.58 -5.98 17.84
C LEU A 265 -33.91 -5.31 16.63
N ALA A 266 -34.59 -4.37 15.98
CA ALA A 266 -34.04 -3.65 14.83
C ALA A 266 -32.84 -2.77 15.23
N GLU A 267 -32.91 -2.09 16.37
CA GLU A 267 -31.78 -1.31 16.90
C GLU A 267 -30.58 -2.19 17.27
N ASP A 268 -30.79 -3.34 17.89
CA ASP A 268 -29.71 -4.26 18.25
C ASP A 268 -29.06 -4.93 17.03
N MET A 269 -29.87 -5.23 16.01
CA MET A 269 -29.36 -5.62 14.69
C MET A 269 -28.46 -4.51 14.12
N LEU A 270 -28.95 -3.27 14.05
CA LEU A 270 -28.20 -2.14 13.51
C LEU A 270 -26.87 -1.93 14.25
N LYS A 271 -26.85 -1.97 15.60
CA LYS A 271 -25.62 -1.88 16.40
C LYS A 271 -24.62 -2.98 16.05
N ARG A 272 -25.10 -4.23 15.91
CA ARG A 272 -24.25 -5.38 15.57
C ARG A 272 -23.62 -5.18 14.19
N TYR A 273 -24.38 -4.72 13.21
CA TYR A 273 -23.88 -4.50 11.86
C TYR A 273 -22.94 -3.32 11.75
N THR A 274 -23.21 -2.20 12.43
CA THR A 274 -22.24 -1.10 12.53
C THR A 274 -20.90 -1.57 13.08
N ARG A 275 -20.88 -2.50 14.05
CA ARG A 275 -19.63 -3.09 14.58
C ARG A 275 -18.92 -3.96 13.54
N ILE A 276 -19.66 -4.73 12.75
CA ILE A 276 -19.09 -5.57 11.68
C ILE A 276 -18.48 -4.70 10.59
N LEU A 277 -19.22 -3.69 10.10
CA LEU A 277 -18.73 -2.76 9.09
C LEU A 277 -17.47 -2.01 9.58
N GLN A 278 -17.45 -1.59 10.85
CA GLN A 278 -16.25 -0.97 11.42
C GLN A 278 -15.04 -1.92 11.34
N LYS A 279 -15.21 -3.19 11.73
CA LYS A 279 -14.12 -4.17 11.65
C LYS A 279 -13.63 -4.38 10.21
N GLN A 280 -14.55 -4.46 9.24
CA GLN A 280 -14.20 -4.59 7.84
C GLN A 280 -13.46 -3.36 7.31
N LEU A 281 -13.89 -2.16 7.72
CA LEU A 281 -13.20 -0.92 7.38
C LEU A 281 -11.77 -0.93 7.92
N ASP A 282 -11.58 -1.30 9.18
CA ASP A 282 -10.27 -1.34 9.83
C ASP A 282 -9.34 -2.37 9.14
N GLU A 283 -9.86 -3.55 8.77
CA GLU A 283 -9.12 -4.58 8.04
C GLU A 283 -8.65 -4.08 6.66
N ILE A 284 -9.54 -3.48 5.87
CA ILE A 284 -9.18 -2.98 4.53
C ILE A 284 -8.20 -1.80 4.63
N GLN A 285 -8.35 -0.95 5.65
CA GLN A 285 -7.39 0.14 5.90
C GLN A 285 -5.99 -0.38 6.24
N GLN A 286 -5.89 -1.47 7.01
CA GLN A 286 -4.61 -2.13 7.29
C GLN A 286 -3.98 -2.72 6.02
N GLU A 287 -4.77 -3.42 5.20
CA GLU A 287 -4.31 -3.94 3.90
C GLU A 287 -3.78 -2.83 2.98
N VAL A 288 -4.53 -1.73 2.84
CA VAL A 288 -4.13 -0.58 2.03
C VAL A 288 -2.85 0.07 2.58
N SER A 289 -2.74 0.20 3.90
CA SER A 289 -1.56 0.77 4.55
C SER A 289 -0.33 -0.12 4.35
N TYR A 290 -0.51 -1.45 4.46
CA TYR A 290 0.54 -2.43 4.21
C TYR A 290 1.01 -2.41 2.76
N LEU A 291 0.08 -2.36 1.79
CA LEU A 291 0.41 -2.21 0.37
C LEU A 291 1.25 -0.94 0.12
N LYS A 292 0.82 0.19 0.70
CA LYS A 292 1.54 1.47 0.60
C LYS A 292 2.93 1.42 1.21
N PHE A 293 3.07 0.77 2.36
CA PHE A 293 4.33 0.67 3.07
C PHE A 293 5.35 -0.20 2.30
N THR A 294 4.93 -1.40 1.88
CA THR A 294 5.79 -2.35 1.13
C THR A 294 6.23 -1.82 -0.22
N ASN A 295 5.45 -0.93 -0.84
CA ASN A 295 5.76 -0.32 -2.13
C ASN A 295 6.01 1.20 -2.01
N LYS A 296 6.51 1.66 -0.86
CA LYS A 296 6.64 3.09 -0.52
C LYS A 296 7.33 3.90 -1.62
N TRP A 297 8.49 3.44 -2.07
CA TRP A 297 9.26 4.11 -3.13
C TRP A 297 8.46 4.23 -4.44
N LEU A 298 7.68 3.21 -4.80
CA LEU A 298 6.83 3.25 -5.98
C LEU A 298 5.75 4.33 -5.84
N PHE A 299 5.08 4.37 -4.69
CA PHE A 299 3.99 5.30 -4.44
C PHE A 299 4.46 6.76 -4.40
N GLU A 300 5.57 7.03 -3.71
CA GLU A 300 6.14 8.38 -3.61
C GLU A 300 6.53 8.94 -4.98
N ASN A 301 7.13 8.10 -5.82
CA ASN A 301 7.70 8.55 -7.09
C ASN A 301 6.73 8.47 -8.28
N PHE A 302 5.83 7.49 -8.31
CA PHE A 302 5.08 7.15 -9.53
C PHE A 302 3.56 7.16 -9.39
N PHE A 303 3.01 7.42 -8.21
CA PHE A 303 1.55 7.44 -8.02
C PHE A 303 1.02 8.83 -7.72
N GLY A 304 -0.25 9.04 -8.04
CA GLY A 304 -1.01 10.22 -7.62
C GLY A 304 -1.61 10.07 -6.22
N PHE A 305 -2.13 11.16 -5.68
CA PHE A 305 -2.88 11.15 -4.42
C PHE A 305 -4.16 10.29 -4.49
N ASP A 306 -4.68 10.07 -5.70
CA ASP A 306 -5.80 9.19 -6.01
C ASP A 306 -5.44 7.69 -5.98
N GLY A 307 -4.18 7.36 -5.70
CA GLY A 307 -3.68 5.99 -5.66
C GLY A 307 -3.50 5.37 -7.05
N LYS A 308 -3.58 6.17 -8.13
CA LYS A 308 -3.38 5.68 -9.51
C LYS A 308 -1.96 5.91 -9.98
N PHE A 309 -1.50 5.05 -10.89
CA PHE A 309 -0.22 5.22 -11.55
C PHE A 309 -0.19 6.51 -12.39
N ASN A 310 0.87 7.30 -12.23
CA ASN A 310 1.01 8.61 -12.84
C ASN A 310 2.04 8.58 -13.97
N GLU A 311 1.54 8.51 -15.22
CA GLU A 311 2.35 8.46 -16.43
C GLU A 311 3.30 9.66 -16.58
N ARG A 312 2.87 10.85 -16.14
CA ARG A 312 3.69 12.07 -16.25
C ARG A 312 4.88 12.01 -15.30
N ARG A 313 4.66 11.58 -14.05
CA ARG A 313 5.75 11.37 -13.08
C ARG A 313 6.74 10.34 -13.59
N PHE A 314 6.26 9.19 -14.09
CA PHE A 314 7.11 8.16 -14.70
C PHE A 314 7.98 8.71 -15.84
N LYS A 315 7.38 9.41 -16.81
CA LYS A 315 8.12 9.99 -17.94
C LYS A 315 9.17 11.02 -17.50
N ARG A 316 8.82 11.87 -16.52
CA ARG A 316 9.75 12.86 -15.98
C ARG A 316 10.92 12.20 -15.25
N PHE A 317 10.65 11.23 -14.38
CA PHE A 317 11.70 10.48 -13.69
C PHE A 317 12.63 9.78 -14.68
N ARG A 318 12.07 9.05 -15.66
CA ARG A 318 12.86 8.40 -16.70
C ARG A 318 13.74 9.37 -17.48
N LYS A 319 13.21 10.55 -17.82
CA LYS A 319 13.95 11.61 -18.52
C LYS A 319 15.07 12.17 -17.66
N MET A 320 14.79 12.48 -16.39
CA MET A 320 15.76 12.98 -15.42
C MET A 320 16.96 12.02 -15.30
N VAL A 321 16.72 10.73 -15.09
CA VAL A 321 17.80 9.74 -14.94
C VAL A 321 18.64 9.64 -16.23
N ARG A 322 18.03 9.71 -17.42
CA ARG A 322 18.78 9.73 -18.68
C ARG A 322 19.65 10.96 -18.82
N GLU A 323 19.12 12.12 -18.47
CA GLU A 323 19.90 13.37 -18.50
C GLU A 323 21.07 13.32 -17.49
N GLU A 324 20.89 12.69 -16.33
CA GLU A 324 21.97 12.43 -15.38
C GLU A 324 23.05 11.51 -15.94
N ILE A 325 22.66 10.41 -16.59
CA ILE A 325 23.58 9.50 -17.28
C ILE A 325 24.38 10.26 -18.35
N GLU A 326 23.70 11.01 -19.22
CA GLU A 326 24.34 11.78 -20.29
C GLU A 326 25.29 12.88 -19.77
N ARG A 327 24.92 13.53 -18.65
CA ARG A 327 25.79 14.50 -17.98
C ARG A 327 27.02 13.82 -17.40
N THR A 328 26.85 12.72 -16.67
CA THR A 328 27.96 11.99 -16.03
C THR A 328 28.89 11.38 -17.06
N GLN A 329 28.37 10.88 -18.17
CA GLN A 329 29.18 10.34 -19.27
C GLN A 329 30.01 11.44 -19.95
N ARG A 330 29.43 12.63 -20.16
CA ARG A 330 30.18 13.78 -20.68
C ARG A 330 31.27 14.23 -19.70
N ASP A 331 30.94 14.34 -18.42
CA ASP A 331 31.87 14.67 -17.34
C ASP A 331 33.07 13.69 -17.31
N LEU A 332 32.80 12.38 -17.38
CA LEU A 332 33.83 11.35 -17.47
C LEU A 332 34.67 11.46 -18.75
N ASN A 333 34.08 11.85 -19.88
CA ASN A 333 34.85 12.06 -21.12
C ASN A 333 35.75 13.30 -21.02
N ASP A 334 35.27 14.37 -20.41
CA ASP A 334 36.05 15.58 -20.13
C ASP A 334 37.25 15.28 -19.22
N SER A 335 37.10 14.38 -18.24
CA SER A 335 38.20 13.91 -17.38
C SER A 335 39.37 13.28 -18.15
N LYS A 336 39.12 12.76 -19.36
CA LYS A 336 40.15 12.16 -20.22
C LYS A 336 40.85 13.22 -21.06
N GLN A 337 40.12 14.24 -21.50
CA GLN A 337 40.64 15.31 -22.36
C GLN A 337 41.36 16.40 -21.56
N ARG A 338 40.82 16.77 -20.39
CA ARG A 338 41.28 17.88 -19.56
C ARG A 338 41.63 17.40 -18.15
N ARG A 339 42.48 16.37 -18.01
CA ARG A 339 42.78 15.69 -16.74
C ARG A 339 42.95 16.62 -15.54
N GLU A 340 43.96 17.49 -15.56
CA GLU A 340 44.28 18.40 -14.46
C GLU A 340 43.20 19.46 -14.25
N GLY A 341 42.69 20.05 -15.33
CA GLY A 341 41.66 21.10 -15.27
C GLY A 341 40.34 20.56 -14.70
N TRP A 342 39.89 19.41 -15.19
CA TRP A 342 38.70 18.71 -14.71
C TRP A 342 38.82 18.33 -13.24
N PHE A 343 39.97 17.79 -12.81
CA PHE A 343 40.18 17.45 -11.41
C PHE A 343 40.14 18.69 -10.52
N ARG A 344 40.81 19.79 -10.91
CA ARG A 344 40.76 21.05 -10.16
C ARG A 344 39.35 21.65 -10.08
N ASP A 345 38.57 21.55 -11.14
CA ASP A 345 37.17 22.00 -11.16
C ASP A 345 36.32 21.18 -10.18
N TRP A 346 36.52 19.85 -10.13
CA TRP A 346 35.88 18.97 -9.15
C TRP A 346 36.28 19.29 -7.71
N ILE A 347 37.56 19.47 -7.42
CA ILE A 347 38.02 19.84 -6.06
C ILE A 347 37.36 21.14 -5.58
N LYS A 348 37.28 22.16 -6.45
CA LYS A 348 36.58 23.41 -6.14
C LYS A 348 35.09 23.20 -5.91
N GLY A 349 34.44 22.41 -6.76
CA GLY A 349 33.02 22.10 -6.67
C GLY A 349 32.65 21.34 -5.40
N ILE A 350 33.43 20.31 -5.04
CA ILE A 350 33.26 19.52 -3.82
C ILE A 350 33.36 20.43 -2.59
N LYS A 351 34.39 21.28 -2.55
CA LYS A 351 34.57 22.21 -1.45
C LYS A 351 33.39 23.18 -1.30
N ALA A 352 32.90 23.74 -2.41
CA ALA A 352 31.75 24.64 -2.37
C ALA A 352 30.48 23.92 -1.87
N TYR A 353 30.22 22.72 -2.37
CA TYR A 353 29.08 21.90 -1.96
C TYR A 353 29.10 21.60 -0.46
N GLN A 354 30.22 21.12 0.07
CA GLN A 354 30.34 20.78 1.49
C GLN A 354 30.30 22.01 2.42
N GLN A 355 30.63 23.19 1.91
CA GLN A 355 30.48 24.44 2.67
C GLN A 355 29.02 24.90 2.74
N GLU A 356 28.22 24.64 1.70
CA GLU A 356 26.79 24.98 1.68
C GLU A 356 25.93 24.02 2.52
N THR A 357 26.37 22.77 2.70
CA THR A 357 25.63 21.74 3.46
C THR A 357 25.95 21.71 4.96
N ALA A 358 27.02 22.40 5.38
CA ALA A 358 27.45 22.47 6.78
C ALA A 358 26.80 23.64 7.57
N ASP A 359 26.18 24.60 6.87
CA ASP A 359 25.37 25.71 7.42
C ASP A 359 23.88 25.32 7.49
#